data_AF-A0A956PC76-F1
#
_entry.id   AF-A0A956PC76-F1
#
_cell.length_a   1.000
_cell.length_b   1.000
_cell.length_c   1.000
_cell.angle_alpha   90.00
_cell.angle_beta   90.00
_cell.angle_gamma   90.00
#
_symmetry.space_group_name_H-M   'P 1'
#
loop_
_entity.id
_entity.type
_entity.pdbx_description
1 polymer ?
#
loop_
_entity_poly.entity_id
_entity_poly.type
_entity_poly.pdbx_seq_one_letter_code
_entity_poly.pdbx_strand_id
1 'polypeptide(L)'
;MALFKDSRPSLPTSSEAVENRYIRRPIKGFGEQLRDSLTHRDTVMMIMVGTGLLTLILPALFLLLVPSSLTYYLWASRQKYRLPFKTPINWGGTDYGAPKPGGRGRFGKAAGILYFGQDEAGLEELWIENGDARRHGFFIGTTGSGKALPLDTPVLTPNGWVLNGDIRPGDEVSHPDGGSSRVLSVHPQGAIRAVRLLFADGREAVCSEDHLWHVRATSKPGLTCPQALPEEGRVMEARDIGILFGLYGADLDMTVPLAAPFTGPA
;
A
#
# COMPACT_ATOMS: atom_id res chain seq x y z
N MET A 1 -20.28 -28.97 21.79
CA MET A 1 -18.95 -28.55 22.28
C MET A 1 -17.96 -28.73 21.14
N ALA A 2 -17.90 -27.76 20.22
CA ALA A 2 -16.98 -27.76 19.10
C ALA A 2 -15.96 -26.65 19.32
N LEU A 3 -14.71 -27.08 19.56
CA LEU A 3 -13.55 -26.23 19.77
C LEU A 3 -13.25 -25.44 18.49
N PHE A 4 -13.36 -24.11 18.57
CA PHE A 4 -12.76 -23.19 17.61
C PHE A 4 -11.24 -23.35 17.68
N LYS A 5 -10.67 -23.96 16.65
CA LYS A 5 -9.22 -24.13 16.47
C LYS A 5 -8.69 -22.95 15.67
N ASP A 6 -7.80 -22.18 16.30
CA ASP A 6 -6.88 -21.19 15.75
C ASP A 6 -7.17 -20.65 14.35
N SER A 7 -7.79 -19.47 14.29
CA SER A 7 -7.81 -18.63 13.09
C SER A 7 -6.41 -18.10 12.81
N ARG A 8 -5.59 -18.87 12.09
CA ARG A 8 -4.45 -18.35 11.34
C ARG A 8 -4.97 -17.79 10.02
N PRO A 9 -4.48 -16.63 9.55
CA PRO A 9 -4.83 -16.13 8.23
C PRO A 9 -4.35 -17.13 7.17
N SER A 10 -5.26 -17.81 6.49
CA SER A 10 -4.97 -18.65 5.33
C SER A 10 -5.14 -17.86 4.04
N LEU A 11 -4.33 -18.17 3.03
CA LEU A 11 -4.50 -17.65 1.67
C LEU A 11 -5.85 -18.13 1.10
N PRO A 12 -6.52 -17.31 0.26
CA PRO A 12 -7.81 -17.67 -0.31
C PRO A 12 -7.69 -18.89 -1.23
N THR A 13 -8.69 -19.76 -1.19
CA THR A 13 -8.80 -20.94 -2.07
C THR A 13 -9.23 -20.56 -3.48
N SER A 14 -8.97 -21.42 -4.47
CA SER A 14 -9.25 -21.15 -5.90
C SER A 14 -10.72 -20.85 -6.21
N SER A 15 -11.65 -21.33 -5.38
CA SER A 15 -13.08 -20.99 -5.46
C SER A 15 -13.44 -19.61 -4.88
N GLU A 16 -12.56 -19.01 -4.07
CA GLU A 16 -12.75 -17.69 -3.45
C GLU A 16 -12.13 -16.55 -4.27
N ALA A 17 -11.41 -16.88 -5.35
CA ALA A 17 -10.63 -15.94 -6.16
C ALA A 17 -11.42 -15.21 -7.28
N VAL A 18 -12.74 -15.40 -7.39
CA VAL A 18 -13.50 -15.03 -8.61
C VAL A 18 -14.25 -13.68 -8.53
N GLU A 19 -14.20 -12.91 -7.44
CA GLU A 19 -14.79 -11.55 -7.43
C GLU A 19 -13.77 -10.44 -7.13
N ASN A 20 -12.95 -10.12 -8.13
CA ASN A 20 -12.02 -8.98 -8.15
C ASN A 20 -12.70 -7.59 -8.19
N ARG A 21 -14.01 -7.49 -7.89
CA ARG A 21 -14.72 -6.21 -7.85
C ARG A 21 -14.75 -5.56 -6.45
N TYR A 22 -14.29 -6.28 -5.42
CA TYR A 22 -14.32 -5.81 -4.04
C TYR A 22 -12.97 -5.99 -3.35
N ILE A 23 -12.35 -4.88 -2.94
CA ILE A 23 -11.24 -4.87 -1.99
C ILE A 23 -11.78 -5.39 -0.66
N ARG A 24 -11.55 -6.68 -0.36
CA ARG A 24 -11.92 -7.24 0.94
C ARG A 24 -10.91 -6.78 1.98
N ARG A 25 -11.21 -5.65 2.62
CA ARG A 25 -10.53 -5.25 3.87
C ARG A 25 -10.80 -6.35 4.92
N PRO A 26 -9.84 -6.68 5.80
CA PRO A 26 -10.10 -7.61 6.89
C PRO A 26 -11.33 -7.16 7.64
N ILE A 27 -12.36 -8.01 7.63
CA ILE A 27 -13.65 -7.73 8.24
C ILE A 27 -13.39 -7.72 9.75
N LYS A 28 -13.71 -6.61 10.43
CA LYS A 28 -13.62 -6.54 11.90
C LYS A 28 -14.33 -7.76 12.49
N GLY A 29 -13.76 -8.37 13.53
CA GLY A 29 -14.40 -9.56 14.14
C GLY A 29 -15.81 -9.22 14.66
N PHE A 30 -16.70 -10.21 14.74
CA PHE A 30 -18.09 -10.00 15.18
C PHE A 30 -18.19 -9.24 16.52
N GLY A 31 -17.33 -9.57 17.49
CA GLY A 31 -17.29 -8.87 18.78
C GLY A 31 -16.80 -7.41 18.69
N GLU A 32 -15.91 -7.10 17.75
CA GLU A 32 -15.44 -5.73 17.51
C GLU A 32 -16.52 -4.90 16.83
N GLN A 33 -17.25 -5.49 15.88
CA GLN A 33 -18.40 -4.82 15.23
C GLN A 33 -19.52 -4.51 16.22
N LEU A 34 -19.86 -5.47 17.09
CA LEU A 34 -20.86 -5.25 18.15
C LEU A 34 -20.41 -4.17 19.12
N ARG A 35 -19.14 -4.19 19.54
CA ARG A 35 -18.59 -3.15 20.42
C ARG A 35 -18.68 -1.78 19.75
N ASP A 36 -18.21 -1.66 18.52
CA ASP A 36 -18.21 -0.39 17.77
C ASP A 36 -19.65 0.14 17.62
N SER A 37 -20.61 -0.73 17.30
CA SER A 37 -22.02 -0.40 17.17
C SER A 37 -22.64 0.10 18.48
N LEU A 38 -22.35 -0.57 19.61
CA LEU A 38 -22.83 -0.16 20.94
C LEU A 38 -22.17 1.16 21.40
N THR A 39 -20.92 1.40 21.03
CA THR A 39 -20.21 2.63 21.42
C THR A 39 -20.51 3.84 20.54
N HIS A 40 -21.26 3.68 19.45
CA HIS A 40 -21.63 4.78 18.57
C HIS A 40 -22.51 5.80 19.32
N ARG A 41 -22.27 7.10 19.11
CA ARG A 41 -22.95 8.18 19.83
C ARG A 41 -24.47 8.04 19.76
N ASP A 42 -25.01 7.81 18.57
CA ASP A 42 -26.45 7.70 18.36
C ASP A 42 -27.06 6.49 19.06
N THR A 43 -26.37 5.34 19.04
CA THR A 43 -26.80 4.12 19.73
C THR A 43 -26.80 4.32 21.25
N VAL A 44 -25.77 4.96 21.80
CA VAL A 44 -25.69 5.29 23.23
C VAL A 44 -26.86 6.21 23.61
N MET A 45 -27.10 7.27 22.82
CA MET A 45 -28.20 8.20 23.08
C MET A 45 -29.57 7.51 22.99
N MET A 46 -29.78 6.65 21.99
CA MET A 46 -31.03 5.90 21.82
C MET A 46 -31.28 4.96 23.01
N ILE A 47 -30.26 4.25 23.50
CA ILE A 47 -30.36 3.37 24.68
C ILE A 47 -30.64 4.20 25.94
N MET A 48 -29.99 5.35 26.13
CA MET A 48 -30.24 6.21 27.30
C MET A 48 -31.66 6.80 27.29
N VAL A 49 -32.14 7.28 26.13
CA VAL A 49 -33.51 7.78 26.01
C VAL A 49 -34.54 6.65 26.18
N GLY A 50 -34.29 5.49 25.59
CA GLY A 50 -35.16 4.32 25.71
C GLY A 50 -35.28 3.81 27.15
N THR A 51 -34.16 3.73 27.87
CA THR A 51 -34.18 3.37 29.31
C THR A 51 -34.90 4.42 30.14
N GLY A 52 -34.73 5.72 29.86
CA GLY A 52 -35.50 6.79 30.50
C GLY A 52 -37.01 6.65 30.29
N LEU A 53 -37.45 6.45 29.05
CA LEU A 53 -38.88 6.23 28.74
C LEU A 53 -39.44 4.98 29.42
N LEU A 54 -38.66 3.89 29.49
CA LEU A 54 -39.08 2.65 30.15
C LEU A 54 -39.29 2.85 31.67
N THR A 55 -38.47 3.68 32.31
CA THR A 55 -38.64 3.98 33.75
C THR A 55 -39.91 4.78 34.05
N LEU A 56 -40.46 5.52 33.08
CA LEU A 56 -41.74 6.21 33.24
C LEU A 56 -42.93 5.25 33.24
N ILE A 57 -42.83 4.14 32.48
CA ILE A 57 -43.88 3.12 32.38
C ILE A 57 -43.82 2.17 33.58
N LEU A 58 -42.62 1.79 34.02
CA LEU A 58 -42.39 0.83 35.11
C LEU A 58 -41.46 1.43 36.19
N PRO A 59 -42.01 2.25 37.13
CA PRO A 59 -41.21 2.96 38.12
C PRO A 59 -40.41 2.06 39.07
N ALA A 60 -40.90 0.83 39.32
CA ALA A 60 -40.25 -0.13 40.21
C ALA A 60 -38.85 -0.56 39.75
N LEU A 61 -38.53 -0.42 38.45
CA LEU A 61 -37.22 -0.79 37.88
C LEU A 61 -36.17 0.33 37.93
N PHE A 62 -36.54 1.52 38.42
CA PHE A 62 -35.70 2.72 38.44
C PHE A 62 -34.33 2.49 39.09
N LEU A 63 -34.31 1.86 40.27
CA LEU A 63 -33.08 1.61 41.05
C LEU A 63 -32.08 0.69 40.35
N LEU A 64 -32.52 -0.10 39.37
CA LEU A 64 -31.66 -0.99 38.59
C LEU A 64 -31.27 -0.34 37.25
N LEU A 65 -32.24 0.23 36.54
CA LEU A 65 -32.04 0.73 35.18
C LEU A 65 -31.16 1.99 35.16
N VAL A 66 -31.36 2.94 36.06
CA VAL A 66 -30.61 4.21 36.04
C VAL A 66 -29.11 4.00 36.34
N PRO A 67 -28.72 3.25 37.39
CA PRO A 67 -27.30 2.96 37.62
C PRO A 67 -26.68 2.13 36.49
N SER A 68 -27.42 1.18 35.90
CA SER A 68 -26.92 0.38 34.77
C SER A 68 -26.71 1.24 33.50
N SER A 69 -27.61 2.18 33.21
CA SER A 69 -27.45 3.13 32.11
C SER A 69 -26.29 4.11 32.36
N LEU A 70 -26.09 4.54 33.61
CA LEU A 70 -24.99 5.44 33.97
C LEU A 70 -23.64 4.74 33.85
N THR A 71 -23.52 3.51 34.35
CA THR A 71 -22.30 2.71 34.21
C THR A 71 -22.00 2.39 32.74
N TYR A 72 -23.02 2.09 31.93
CA TYR A 72 -22.89 1.96 30.48
C TYR A 72 -22.37 3.24 29.83
N TYR A 73 -22.95 4.40 30.15
CA TYR A 73 -22.50 5.69 29.64
C TYR A 73 -21.05 6.01 30.03
N LEU A 74 -20.68 5.75 31.29
CA LEU A 74 -19.30 5.95 31.76
C LEU A 74 -18.32 5.00 31.06
N TRP A 75 -18.73 3.76 30.75
CA TRP A 75 -17.92 2.84 29.96
C TRP A 75 -17.78 3.30 28.50
N ALA A 76 -18.88 3.71 27.87
CA ALA A 76 -18.93 4.16 26.47
C ALA A 76 -18.14 5.46 26.27
N SER A 77 -18.30 6.45 27.16
CA SER A 77 -17.57 7.73 27.12
C SER A 77 -16.06 7.59 27.36
N ARG A 78 -15.63 6.50 28.00
CA ARG A 78 -14.20 6.17 28.16
C ARG A 78 -13.60 5.47 26.94
N GLN A 79 -14.40 5.05 25.97
CA GLN A 79 -13.90 4.47 24.74
C GLN A 79 -13.30 5.57 23.88
N LYS A 80 -12.03 5.40 23.51
CA LYS A 80 -11.32 6.37 22.68
C LYS A 80 -11.67 6.12 21.22
N TYR A 81 -12.28 7.10 20.57
CA TYR A 81 -12.55 7.08 19.14
C TYR A 81 -11.24 6.98 18.35
N ARG A 82 -11.25 6.19 17.27
CA ARG A 82 -10.05 5.89 16.47
C ARG A 82 -10.33 6.24 15.01
N LEU A 83 -9.73 7.34 14.56
CA LEU A 83 -9.72 7.70 13.16
C LEU A 83 -8.95 6.65 12.34
N PRO A 84 -9.37 6.38 11.08
CA PRO A 84 -8.60 5.55 10.16
C PRO A 84 -7.30 6.22 9.69
N PHE A 85 -7.20 7.55 9.80
CA PHE A 85 -6.02 8.35 9.45
C PHE A 85 -5.19 8.75 10.67
N LYS A 86 -3.98 9.26 10.43
CA LYS A 86 -3.00 9.61 11.48
C LYS A 86 -3.28 11.00 12.03
N THR A 87 -2.77 11.27 13.23
CA THR A 87 -2.78 12.62 13.82
C THR A 87 -1.54 13.41 13.40
N PRO A 88 -1.61 14.75 13.32
CA PRO A 88 -0.50 15.58 12.88
C PRO A 88 0.65 15.57 13.89
N ILE A 89 1.87 15.67 13.37
CA ILE A 89 3.09 15.59 14.20
C ILE A 89 3.18 16.67 15.28
N ASN A 90 2.58 17.84 15.05
CA ASN A 90 2.51 18.96 16.00
C ASN A 90 1.64 18.64 17.24
N TRP A 91 0.73 17.66 17.17
CA TRP A 91 -0.10 17.22 18.28
C TRP A 91 0.75 16.58 19.40
N GLY A 92 1.88 15.96 19.05
CA GLY A 92 2.87 15.42 20.00
C GLY A 92 2.41 14.25 20.89
N GLY A 93 1.11 13.92 20.88
CA GLY A 93 0.50 12.86 21.68
C GLY A 93 0.61 11.45 21.08
N THR A 94 -0.01 10.48 21.75
CA THR A 94 -0.16 9.12 21.24
C THR A 94 -1.20 9.06 20.14
N ASP A 95 -0.85 8.49 18.99
CA ASP A 95 -1.74 8.30 17.85
C ASP A 95 -2.39 6.91 17.90
N TYR A 96 -3.67 6.87 18.28
CA TYR A 96 -4.46 5.64 18.31
C TYR A 96 -4.73 5.09 16.89
N GLY A 97 -4.61 5.90 15.84
CA GLY A 97 -4.65 5.49 14.43
C GLY A 97 -3.40 4.70 13.99
N ALA A 98 -2.35 4.66 14.81
CA ALA A 98 -1.07 4.00 14.51
C ALA A 98 -0.74 2.81 15.44
N PRO A 99 -1.39 1.64 15.30
CA PRO A 99 -1.05 0.46 16.09
C PRO A 99 0.32 -0.08 15.67
N LYS A 100 1.18 -0.41 16.65
CA LYS A 100 2.49 -1.02 16.36
C LYS A 100 2.35 -2.54 16.20
N PRO A 101 3.09 -3.17 15.25
CA PRO A 101 3.16 -4.63 15.17
C PRO A 101 3.77 -5.19 16.46
N GLY A 102 3.17 -6.25 17.02
CA GLY A 102 3.69 -6.94 18.21
C GLY A 102 2.93 -6.72 19.54
N GLY A 103 1.68 -6.23 19.52
CA GLY A 103 0.81 -6.35 20.71
C GLY A 103 -0.43 -5.45 20.71
N ARG A 104 -1.53 -5.94 21.30
CA ARG A 104 -2.75 -5.16 21.56
C ARG A 104 -2.42 -3.98 22.50
N GLY A 105 -2.85 -2.77 22.14
CA GLY A 105 -2.73 -1.58 22.98
C GLY A 105 -1.42 -0.79 22.86
N ARG A 106 -0.50 -1.15 21.95
CA ARG A 106 0.69 -0.35 21.65
C ARG A 106 0.44 0.55 20.45
N PHE A 107 0.55 1.86 20.68
CA PHE A 107 0.29 2.88 19.67
C PHE A 107 1.54 3.71 19.39
N GLY A 108 1.61 4.27 18.18
CA GLY A 108 2.61 5.22 17.73
C GLY A 108 2.44 6.58 18.40
N LYS A 109 3.43 7.45 18.21
CA LYS A 109 3.24 8.89 18.43
C LYS A 109 2.63 9.50 17.17
N ALA A 110 2.00 10.65 17.31
CA ALA A 110 1.54 11.45 16.18
C ALA A 110 2.70 11.71 15.22
N ALA A 111 2.51 11.34 13.95
CA ALA A 111 3.55 11.36 12.93
C ALA A 111 3.01 11.76 11.55
N GLY A 112 1.76 12.26 11.48
CA GLY A 112 1.17 12.81 10.27
C GLY A 112 1.94 14.04 9.82
N ILE A 113 2.43 14.03 8.59
CA ILE A 113 3.21 15.13 7.99
C ILE A 113 2.49 15.79 6.81
N LEU A 114 1.61 15.04 6.14
CA LEU A 114 0.87 15.52 4.97
C LEU A 114 -0.60 15.67 5.34
N TYR A 115 -1.12 16.88 5.22
CA TYR A 115 -2.54 17.15 5.34
C TYR A 115 -3.26 16.60 4.11
N PHE A 116 -4.23 15.72 4.33
CA PHE A 116 -5.00 15.07 3.27
C PHE A 116 -6.35 15.76 3.04
N GLY A 117 -6.93 16.32 4.10
CA GLY A 117 -8.24 16.94 4.05
C GLY A 117 -8.92 16.89 5.41
N GLN A 118 -10.22 17.15 5.41
CA GLN A 118 -11.05 17.15 6.61
C GLN A 118 -12.24 16.21 6.39
N ASP A 119 -12.58 15.44 7.41
CA ASP A 119 -13.81 14.64 7.39
C ASP A 119 -15.05 15.57 7.42
N GLU A 120 -16.03 15.33 6.55
CA GLU A 120 -17.21 16.18 6.44
C GLU A 120 -18.12 16.09 7.67
N ALA A 121 -18.16 14.92 8.33
CA ALA A 121 -19.03 14.71 9.49
C ALA A 121 -18.39 15.20 10.80
N GLY A 122 -17.13 14.84 11.04
CA GLY A 122 -16.42 15.18 12.27
C GLY A 122 -15.72 16.54 12.25
N LEU A 123 -15.53 17.14 11.07
CA LEU A 123 -14.60 18.26 10.86
C LEU A 123 -13.19 17.95 11.40
N GLU A 124 -12.84 16.66 11.48
CA GLU A 124 -11.55 16.21 11.98
C GLU A 124 -10.54 16.23 10.83
N GLU A 125 -9.35 16.78 11.09
CA GLU A 125 -8.28 16.81 10.10
C GLU A 125 -7.71 15.41 9.88
N LEU A 126 -7.47 15.08 8.62
CA LEU A 126 -6.93 13.80 8.17
C LEU A 126 -5.49 13.99 7.74
N TRP A 127 -4.57 13.27 8.39
CA TRP A 127 -3.14 13.36 8.09
C TRP A 127 -2.55 12.00 7.70
N ILE A 128 -1.49 12.05 6.89
CA ILE A 128 -0.73 10.87 6.42
C ILE A 128 0.70 10.95 6.94
N GLU A 129 1.21 9.83 7.49
CA GLU A 129 2.58 9.67 7.98
C GLU A 129 3.57 9.44 6.82
N ASN A 130 4.82 9.84 6.99
CA ASN A 130 5.91 9.65 6.01
C ASN A 130 6.01 8.21 5.45
N GLY A 131 5.85 7.19 6.29
CA GLY A 131 5.88 5.79 5.85
C GLY A 131 4.70 5.43 4.94
N ASP A 132 3.52 5.99 5.20
CA ASP A 132 2.31 5.73 4.42
C ASP A 132 2.29 6.57 3.14
N ALA A 133 2.75 7.82 3.20
CA ALA A 133 2.95 8.67 2.03
C ALA A 133 3.98 8.07 1.05
N ARG A 134 5.06 7.47 1.55
CA ARG A 134 6.07 6.77 0.72
C ARG A 134 5.65 5.39 0.21
N ARG A 135 4.55 4.82 0.68
CA ARG A 135 4.03 3.52 0.20
C ARG A 135 2.73 3.65 -0.59
N HIS A 136 1.96 4.70 -0.36
CA HIS A 136 0.62 4.89 -0.91
C HIS A 136 0.40 6.28 -1.52
N GLY A 137 1.43 7.14 -1.55
CA GLY A 137 1.41 8.40 -2.28
C GLY A 137 1.36 8.14 -3.78
N PHE A 138 0.16 8.22 -4.34
CA PHE A 138 -0.19 7.90 -5.74
C PHE A 138 0.60 8.71 -6.78
N PHE A 139 1.30 9.78 -6.36
CA PHE A 139 2.02 10.70 -7.24
C PHE A 139 3.50 10.39 -7.44
N ILE A 140 4.09 9.46 -6.67
CA ILE A 140 5.50 9.10 -6.79
C ILE A 140 5.52 7.58 -6.80
N GLY A 141 5.94 6.94 -7.90
CA GLY A 141 5.83 5.49 -8.09
C GLY A 141 6.50 4.68 -6.98
N THR A 142 5.73 4.31 -5.95
CA THR A 142 6.18 3.51 -4.80
C THR A 142 6.27 2.02 -5.16
N THR A 143 6.86 1.22 -4.28
CA THR A 143 6.97 -0.24 -4.44
C THR A 143 5.58 -0.89 -4.54
N GLY A 144 5.35 -1.65 -5.62
CA GLY A 144 4.04 -2.26 -5.90
C GLY A 144 3.13 -1.45 -6.84
N SER A 145 3.61 -0.33 -7.41
CA SER A 145 2.81 0.52 -8.32
C SER A 145 2.61 -0.01 -9.74
N GLY A 146 3.17 -1.17 -10.08
CA GLY A 146 3.00 -1.77 -11.41
C GLY A 146 4.28 -2.12 -12.16
N LYS A 147 5.49 -1.80 -11.66
CA LYS A 147 6.83 -2.06 -12.27
C LYS A 147 7.19 -3.54 -12.41
N ALA A 148 6.34 -4.31 -13.05
CA ALA A 148 6.43 -5.76 -13.11
C ALA A 148 7.19 -6.21 -14.34
N LEU A 149 7.71 -7.43 -14.23
CA LEU A 149 8.21 -8.23 -15.33
C LEU A 149 7.36 -9.50 -15.43
N PRO A 150 7.20 -10.08 -16.63
CA PRO A 150 6.62 -11.40 -16.80
C PRO A 150 7.28 -12.46 -15.90
N LEU A 151 6.53 -13.50 -15.54
CA LEU A 151 7.02 -14.56 -14.65
C LEU A 151 8.11 -15.43 -15.31
N ASP A 152 8.11 -15.50 -16.63
CA ASP A 152 9.10 -16.19 -17.46
C ASP A 152 10.33 -15.32 -17.79
N THR A 153 10.41 -14.09 -17.28
CA THR A 153 11.58 -13.24 -17.48
C THR A 153 12.77 -13.79 -16.70
N PRO A 154 13.93 -14.04 -17.34
CA PRO A 154 15.12 -14.51 -16.64
C PRO A 154 15.73 -13.37 -15.80
N VAL A 155 16.03 -13.67 -14.54
CA VAL A 155 16.69 -12.79 -13.56
C VAL A 155 18.05 -13.38 -13.22
N LEU A 156 19.10 -12.57 -13.31
CA LEU A 156 20.45 -12.99 -12.96
C LEU A 156 20.61 -13.00 -11.44
N THR A 157 21.03 -14.14 -10.90
CA THR A 157 21.44 -14.31 -9.50
C THR A 157 22.92 -14.66 -9.44
N PRO A 158 23.59 -14.52 -8.28
CA PRO A 158 24.96 -15.00 -8.09
C PRO A 158 25.17 -16.47 -8.50
N ASN A 159 24.13 -17.31 -8.40
CA ASN A 159 24.19 -18.74 -8.70
C ASN A 159 23.73 -19.09 -10.13
N GLY A 160 23.49 -18.08 -10.98
CA GLY A 160 23.01 -18.25 -12.34
C GLY A 160 21.62 -17.66 -12.59
N TRP A 161 21.05 -17.99 -13.75
CA TRP A 161 19.75 -17.47 -14.17
C TRP A 161 18.59 -18.21 -13.51
N VAL A 162 17.65 -17.45 -12.96
CA VAL A 162 16.41 -17.95 -12.35
C VAL A 162 15.23 -17.20 -12.95
N LEU A 163 14.08 -17.84 -13.13
CA LEU A 163 12.89 -17.15 -13.63
C LEU A 163 12.35 -16.18 -12.58
N ASN A 164 11.86 -15.02 -13.02
CA ASN A 164 11.26 -14.01 -12.15
C ASN A 164 10.11 -14.58 -11.30
N GLY A 165 9.36 -15.55 -11.81
CA GLY A 165 8.30 -16.25 -11.08
C GLY A 165 8.79 -17.20 -9.98
N ASP A 166 10.05 -17.63 -10.04
CA ASP A 166 10.65 -18.55 -9.06
C ASP A 166 11.37 -17.82 -7.91
N ILE A 167 11.60 -16.51 -8.05
CA ILE A 167 12.22 -15.67 -7.03
C ILE A 167 11.36 -15.60 -5.76
N ARG A 168 12.00 -15.75 -4.60
CA ARG A 168 11.36 -15.72 -3.28
C ARG A 168 11.99 -14.68 -2.36
N PRO A 169 11.24 -14.17 -1.36
CA PRO A 169 11.82 -13.34 -0.32
C PRO A 169 12.97 -14.06 0.38
N GLY A 170 14.14 -13.43 0.40
CA GLY A 170 15.38 -13.99 0.93
C GLY A 170 16.44 -14.26 -0.13
N ASP A 171 16.06 -14.45 -1.39
CA ASP A 171 16.99 -14.72 -2.49
C ASP A 171 17.88 -13.50 -2.78
N GLU A 172 19.04 -13.75 -3.40
CA GLU A 172 19.94 -12.70 -3.88
C GLU A 172 19.86 -12.57 -5.39
N VAL A 173 19.76 -11.35 -5.88
CA VAL A 173 19.81 -11.00 -7.31
C VAL A 173 21.06 -10.17 -7.59
N SER A 174 21.65 -10.33 -8.76
CA SER A 174 22.83 -9.58 -9.15
C SER A 174 22.48 -8.10 -9.36
N HIS A 175 23.28 -7.20 -8.80
CA HIS A 175 23.10 -5.76 -8.91
C HIS A 175 23.86 -5.22 -10.15
N PRO A 176 23.35 -4.18 -10.84
CA PRO A 176 24.02 -3.58 -11.99
C PRO A 176 25.44 -3.06 -11.73
N ASP A 177 25.78 -2.77 -10.46
CA ASP A 177 27.13 -2.34 -10.05
C ASP A 177 28.11 -3.50 -9.82
N GLY A 178 27.70 -4.75 -10.11
CA GLY A 178 28.52 -5.96 -9.97
C GLY A 178 28.35 -6.71 -8.64
N GLY A 179 27.66 -6.12 -7.66
CA GLY A 179 27.33 -6.76 -6.37
C GLY A 179 26.07 -7.64 -6.40
N SER A 180 25.51 -7.95 -5.23
CA SER A 180 24.19 -8.60 -5.09
C SER A 180 23.23 -7.78 -4.23
N SER A 181 21.93 -8.02 -4.38
CA SER A 181 20.85 -7.38 -3.64
C SER A 181 19.87 -8.41 -3.14
N ARG A 182 19.42 -8.26 -1.90
CA ARG A 182 18.51 -9.22 -1.27
C ARG A 182 17.05 -8.87 -1.57
N VAL A 183 16.29 -9.87 -2.01
CA VAL A 183 14.84 -9.76 -2.23
C VAL A 183 14.14 -9.73 -0.88
N LEU A 184 13.49 -8.61 -0.55
CA LEU A 184 12.79 -8.44 0.73
C LEU A 184 11.38 -9.02 0.71
N SER A 185 10.68 -8.88 -0.42
CA SER A 185 9.30 -9.29 -0.60
C SER A 185 8.97 -9.46 -2.08
N VAL A 186 7.99 -10.32 -2.37
CA VAL A 186 7.44 -10.54 -3.72
C VAL A 186 5.96 -10.19 -3.70
N HIS A 187 5.52 -9.39 -4.66
CA HIS A 187 4.16 -8.86 -4.73
C HIS A 187 3.50 -9.23 -6.07
N PRO A 188 2.67 -10.28 -6.12
CA PRO A 188 1.96 -10.66 -7.34
C PRO A 188 1.07 -9.52 -7.86
N GLN A 189 1.22 -9.16 -9.13
CA GLN A 189 0.49 -8.06 -9.76
C GLN A 189 -0.79 -8.51 -10.50
N GLY A 190 -0.95 -9.81 -10.73
CA GLY A 190 -2.03 -10.34 -11.57
C GLY A 190 -1.78 -10.10 -13.06
N ALA A 191 -2.85 -10.11 -13.86
CA ALA A 191 -2.77 -9.83 -15.29
C ALA A 191 -2.75 -8.33 -15.55
N ILE A 192 -1.64 -7.84 -16.10
CA ILE A 192 -1.45 -6.44 -16.48
C ILE A 192 -1.01 -6.36 -17.94
N ARG A 193 -1.23 -5.20 -18.57
CA ARG A 193 -0.80 -4.97 -19.95
C ARG A 193 0.73 -4.89 -20.01
N ALA A 194 1.32 -5.67 -20.91
CA ALA A 194 2.76 -5.70 -21.14
C ALA A 194 3.12 -5.01 -22.46
N VAL A 195 4.28 -4.37 -22.47
CA VAL A 195 4.93 -3.80 -23.64
C VAL A 195 6.24 -4.53 -23.90
N ARG A 196 6.60 -4.67 -25.17
CA ARG A 196 7.87 -5.27 -25.61
C ARG A 196 8.77 -4.17 -26.15
N LEU A 197 9.96 -4.05 -25.57
CA LEU A 197 11.04 -3.21 -26.04
C LEU A 197 11.97 -4.06 -26.92
N LEU A 198 12.27 -3.56 -28.11
CA LEU A 198 13.18 -4.18 -29.07
C LEU A 198 14.44 -3.31 -29.15
N PHE A 199 15.60 -3.92 -28.96
CA PHE A 199 16.88 -3.25 -29.02
C PHE A 199 17.53 -3.43 -30.40
N ALA A 200 18.35 -2.46 -30.81
CA ALA A 200 19.01 -2.48 -32.12
C ALA A 200 19.96 -3.68 -32.33
N ASP A 201 20.44 -4.29 -31.24
CA ASP A 201 21.26 -5.49 -31.25
C ASP A 201 20.46 -6.80 -31.27
N GLY A 202 19.14 -6.71 -31.41
CA GLY A 202 18.23 -7.86 -31.49
C GLY A 202 17.78 -8.40 -30.13
N ARG A 203 18.23 -7.81 -29.00
CA ARG A 203 17.68 -8.16 -27.69
C ARG A 203 16.24 -7.67 -27.56
N GLU A 204 15.48 -8.31 -26.70
CA GLU A 204 14.14 -7.88 -26.34
C GLU A 204 13.92 -7.92 -24.83
N ALA A 205 13.07 -7.03 -24.33
CA ALA A 205 12.63 -7.02 -22.95
C ALA A 205 11.12 -6.78 -22.89
N VAL A 206 10.40 -7.60 -22.12
CA VAL A 206 8.96 -7.46 -21.91
C VAL A 206 8.74 -6.96 -20.48
N CYS A 207 7.96 -5.88 -20.33
CA CYS A 207 7.71 -5.26 -19.03
C CYS A 207 6.34 -4.58 -19.01
N SER A 208 5.89 -4.13 -17.84
CA SER A 208 4.69 -3.29 -17.72
C SER A 208 4.90 -1.90 -18.34
N GLU A 209 3.81 -1.21 -18.68
CA GLU A 209 3.86 0.15 -19.26
C GLU A 209 4.52 1.19 -18.33
N ASP A 210 4.42 1.01 -17.02
CA ASP A 210 4.98 1.87 -15.97
C ASP A 210 6.35 1.39 -15.46
N HIS A 211 6.94 0.35 -16.08
CA HIS A 211 8.26 -0.14 -15.71
C HIS A 211 9.30 0.97 -15.94
N LEU A 212 10.18 1.17 -14.95
CA LEU A 212 11.17 2.24 -14.99
C LEU A 212 12.45 1.77 -15.67
N TRP A 213 12.88 2.54 -16.66
CA TRP A 213 14.10 2.32 -17.43
C TRP A 213 15.00 3.53 -17.29
N HIS A 214 16.28 3.28 -17.08
CA HIS A 214 17.28 4.32 -17.19
C HIS A 214 17.65 4.48 -18.67
N VAL A 215 17.35 5.64 -19.25
CA VAL A 215 17.54 5.89 -20.69
C VAL A 215 18.41 7.11 -20.89
N ARG A 216 19.38 7.01 -21.79
CA ARG A 216 20.09 8.15 -22.37
C ARG A 216 19.53 8.39 -23.75
N ALA A 217 19.27 9.64 -24.09
CA ALA A 217 18.89 9.97 -25.46
C ALA A 217 19.64 11.18 -25.96
N THR A 218 20.09 11.10 -27.21
CA THR A 218 20.87 12.13 -27.88
C THR A 218 20.17 12.47 -29.19
N SER A 219 19.96 13.75 -29.47
CA SER A 219 19.42 14.17 -30.77
C SER A 219 20.50 14.10 -31.84
N LYS A 220 20.08 13.79 -33.08
CA LYS A 220 20.99 13.90 -34.22
C LYS A 220 21.46 15.34 -34.43
N PRO A 221 22.67 15.55 -35.01
CA PRO A 221 23.19 16.88 -35.28
C PRO A 221 22.21 17.72 -36.10
N GLY A 222 21.85 18.91 -35.60
CA GLY A 222 20.93 19.84 -36.27
C GLY A 222 19.47 19.81 -35.78
N LEU A 223 19.12 18.92 -34.84
CA LEU A 223 17.80 18.86 -34.22
C LEU A 223 17.87 19.25 -32.74
N THR A 224 17.08 20.27 -32.36
CA THR A 224 16.92 20.66 -30.95
C THR A 224 15.91 19.72 -30.30
N CYS A 225 16.38 18.77 -29.47
CA CYS A 225 15.46 18.00 -28.63
C CYS A 225 14.67 18.96 -27.74
N PRO A 226 13.33 18.90 -27.67
CA PRO A 226 12.53 19.85 -26.90
C PRO A 226 12.76 19.79 -25.38
N GLN A 227 13.51 18.80 -24.91
CA GLN A 227 14.07 18.77 -23.57
C GLN A 227 15.42 18.06 -23.66
N ALA A 228 16.52 18.77 -23.45
CA ALA A 228 17.82 18.13 -23.34
C ALA A 228 17.74 17.11 -22.20
N LEU A 229 17.71 15.82 -22.54
CA LEU A 229 17.88 14.77 -21.55
C LEU A 229 19.32 14.89 -21.04
N PRO A 230 19.54 14.89 -19.72
CA PRO A 230 20.90 15.05 -19.18
C PRO A 230 21.80 13.92 -19.68
N GLU A 231 23.09 14.20 -19.92
CA GLU A 231 24.03 13.22 -20.50
C GLU A 231 24.12 11.94 -19.69
N GLU A 232 23.99 12.06 -18.37
CA GLU A 232 23.98 10.93 -17.44
C GLU A 232 22.82 9.97 -17.68
N GLY A 233 21.73 10.42 -18.29
CA GLY A 233 20.50 9.68 -18.54
C GLY A 233 19.38 10.08 -17.57
N ARG A 234 18.16 9.64 -17.85
CA ARG A 234 16.98 9.88 -17.04
C ARG A 234 16.20 8.58 -16.85
N VAL A 235 15.61 8.42 -15.67
CA VAL A 235 14.64 7.35 -15.42
C VAL A 235 13.30 7.72 -16.05
N MET A 236 12.79 6.84 -16.91
CA MET A 236 11.55 7.03 -17.68
C MET A 236 10.70 5.76 -17.61
N GLU A 237 9.39 5.90 -17.78
CA GLU A 237 8.49 4.75 -17.89
C GLU A 237 8.54 4.16 -19.31
N ALA A 238 8.29 2.86 -19.44
CA ALA A 238 8.27 2.18 -20.75
C ALA A 238 7.29 2.82 -21.75
N ARG A 239 6.14 3.33 -21.27
CA ARG A 239 5.19 4.09 -22.11
C ARG A 239 5.75 5.41 -22.63
N ASP A 240 6.52 6.14 -21.80
CA ASP A 240 7.07 7.44 -22.19
C ASP A 240 8.16 7.26 -23.25
N ILE A 241 8.94 6.17 -23.15
CA ILE A 241 9.91 5.77 -24.17
C ILE A 241 9.19 5.51 -25.50
N GLY A 242 8.09 4.76 -25.47
CA GLY A 242 7.27 4.50 -26.65
C GLY A 242 6.70 5.77 -27.28
N ILE A 243 6.24 6.74 -26.48
CA ILE A 243 5.76 8.04 -26.96
C ILE A 243 6.90 8.84 -27.60
N LEU A 244 8.06 8.94 -26.93
CA LEU A 244 9.22 9.66 -27.48
C LEU A 244 9.70 9.03 -28.78
N PHE A 245 9.76 7.70 -28.86
CA PHE A 245 10.12 7.02 -30.09
C PHE A 245 9.06 7.22 -31.18
N GLY A 246 7.78 7.27 -30.84
CA GLY A 246 6.72 7.59 -31.80
C GLY A 246 6.76 9.03 -32.33
N LEU A 247 7.16 9.99 -31.50
CA LEU A 247 7.23 11.42 -31.85
C LEU A 247 8.50 11.79 -32.63
N TYR A 248 9.65 11.25 -32.21
CA TYR A 248 10.96 11.64 -32.75
C TYR A 248 11.62 10.53 -33.57
N GLY A 249 11.25 9.26 -33.38
CA GLY A 249 11.67 8.13 -34.19
C GLY A 249 13.17 8.14 -34.54
N ALA A 250 13.46 8.27 -35.84
CA ALA A 250 14.81 8.27 -36.37
C ALA A 250 15.67 9.47 -35.97
N ASP A 251 15.10 10.52 -35.40
CA ASP A 251 15.79 11.77 -35.03
C ASP A 251 16.43 11.71 -33.64
N LEU A 252 16.08 10.69 -32.85
CA LEU A 252 16.60 10.48 -31.50
C LEU A 252 17.33 9.13 -31.40
N ASP A 253 18.57 9.17 -30.94
CA ASP A 253 19.31 7.96 -30.59
C ASP A 253 19.08 7.67 -29.10
N MET A 254 18.40 6.56 -28.79
CA MET A 254 18.09 6.14 -27.43
C MET A 254 18.94 4.94 -27.04
N THR A 255 19.61 5.03 -25.89
CA THR A 255 20.44 3.95 -25.35
C THR A 255 20.07 3.65 -23.90
N VAL A 256 20.11 2.37 -23.55
CA VAL A 256 19.99 1.90 -22.17
C VAL A 256 21.38 1.46 -21.72
N PRO A 257 21.92 1.99 -20.60
CA PRO A 257 23.23 1.60 -20.13
C PRO A 257 23.23 0.11 -19.76
N LEU A 258 24.30 -0.58 -20.15
CA LEU A 258 24.52 -1.97 -19.79
C LEU A 258 24.89 -2.07 -18.31
N ALA A 259 24.39 -3.11 -17.64
CA ALA A 259 24.87 -3.49 -16.31
C ALA A 259 26.35 -3.88 -16.37
N ALA A 260 27.12 -3.58 -15.32
CA ALA A 260 28.47 -4.07 -15.18
C ALA A 260 28.47 -5.62 -15.07
N PRO A 261 29.55 -6.30 -15.50
CA PRO A 261 29.70 -7.73 -15.28
C PRO A 261 29.56 -8.05 -13.78
N PHE A 262 28.87 -9.14 -13.44
CA PHE A 262 28.84 -9.62 -12.07
C PHE A 262 30.25 -9.99 -11.61
N THR A 263 30.73 -9.41 -10.50
CA THR A 263 32.09 -9.61 -9.98
C THR A 263 32.12 -10.47 -8.72
N GLY A 264 30.99 -11.04 -8.31
CA GLY A 264 30.91 -11.93 -7.15
C GLY A 264 31.54 -13.31 -7.38
N PRO A 265 31.69 -14.11 -6.31
CA PRO A 265 32.29 -15.45 -6.40
C PRO A 265 31.45 -16.36 -7.30
N ALA A 266 32.14 -17.15 -8.13
CA ALA A 266 31.56 -18.12 -9.05
C ALA A 266 31.00 -19.35 -8.33
#